data_AF-A0A6V7LSA2-F1
#
_entry.id   AF-A0A6V7LSA2-F1
#
_cell.length_a   1.000
_cell.length_b   1.000
_cell.length_c   1.000
_cell.angle_alpha   90.00
_cell.angle_beta   90.00
_cell.angle_gamma   90.00
#
_symmetry.space_group_name_H-M   'P 1'
#
loop_
_entity.id
_entity.type
_entity.pdbx_description
1 polymer ?
#
loop_
_entity_poly.entity_id
_entity_poly.type
_entity_poly.pdbx_seq_one_letter_code
_entity_poly.pdbx_strand_id
1 'polypeptide(L)'
;AACKPSPCGINTECNVVNGVPICKCLPGYRGSAIQGCRHECDSDTDCPNHLSCSVNFRCENPCSQCGEGATCNVVNHRPVCTCPS
;
A
#
# COMPACT_ATOMS: atom_id res chain seq x y z
N ALA A 1 1.60 30.59 5.40
CA ALA A 1 2.32 29.72 4.45
C ALA A 1 1.28 28.87 3.74
N ALA A 2 1.21 28.88 2.41
CA ALA A 2 0.16 28.14 1.69
C ALA A 2 0.34 26.62 1.83
N CYS A 3 1.57 26.15 2.02
CA CYS A 3 1.92 24.85 2.57
C CYS A 3 3.36 24.93 3.09
N LYS A 4 3.73 24.03 4.01
CA LYS A 4 5.05 23.40 4.19
C LYS A 4 5.04 22.77 5.57
N PRO A 5 5.16 21.44 5.69
CA PRO A 5 4.09 20.77 6.45
C PRO A 5 2.75 21.53 6.35
N SER A 6 2.03 21.76 7.46
CA SER A 6 0.67 22.30 7.58
C SER A 6 0.14 23.21 6.43
N PRO A 7 -1.07 22.94 5.91
CA PRO A 7 -2.05 21.97 6.41
C PRO A 7 -1.77 20.52 6.01
N CYS A 8 -0.76 20.26 5.18
CA CYS A 8 -0.47 18.91 4.71
C CYS A 8 0.45 18.16 5.67
N GLY A 9 0.15 16.87 5.87
CA GLY A 9 0.96 15.98 6.69
C GLY A 9 2.18 15.41 5.96
N ILE A 10 2.90 14.51 6.62
CA ILE A 10 4.10 13.88 6.04
C ILE A 10 3.76 13.03 4.80
N ASN A 11 4.74 12.81 3.92
CA ASN A 11 4.61 12.01 2.69
C ASN A 11 3.47 12.46 1.76
N THR A 12 3.25 13.78 1.70
CA THR A 12 2.28 14.39 0.80
C THR A 12 2.93 15.41 -0.12
N GLU A 13 2.33 15.58 -1.29
CA GLU A 13 2.54 16.72 -2.16
C GLU A 13 1.47 17.77 -1.85
N CYS A 14 1.90 19.04 -1.80
CA CYS A 14 0.97 20.16 -1.72
C CYS A 14 0.96 20.95 -3.03
N ASN A 15 -0.24 21.11 -3.57
CA ASN A 15 -0.50 21.97 -4.72
C ASN A 15 -1.45 23.09 -4.30
N VAL A 16 -1.11 24.34 -4.61
CA VAL A 16 -1.96 25.50 -4.27
C VAL A 16 -2.74 25.91 -5.51
N VAL A 17 -4.07 25.81 -5.45
CA VAL A 17 -4.98 26.18 -6.55
C VAL A 17 -5.88 27.31 -6.07
N ASN A 18 -5.84 28.46 -6.74
CA ASN A 18 -6.60 29.67 -6.37
C ASN A 18 -6.40 30.12 -4.90
N GLY A 19 -5.19 29.94 -4.36
CA GLY A 19 -4.88 30.27 -2.95
C GLY A 19 -5.33 29.21 -1.93
N VAL A 20 -5.95 28.10 -2.38
CA VAL A 20 -6.35 26.98 -1.52
C VAL A 20 -5.32 25.85 -1.62
N PRO A 21 -4.78 25.36 -0.48
CA PRO A 21 -3.91 24.20 -0.49
C PRO A 21 -4.68 22.89 -0.68
N ILE A 22 -4.23 22.09 -1.64
CA ILE A 22 -4.71 20.74 -1.91
C ILE A 22 -3.57 19.78 -1.58
N CYS A 23 -3.79 18.94 -0.57
CA CYS A 23 -2.85 17.91 -0.14
C CYS A 23 -3.17 16.57 -0.81
N LYS A 24 -2.15 15.91 -1.36
CA LYS A 24 -2.28 14.58 -1.97
C LYS A 24 -1.15 13.68 -1.49
N CYS A 25 -1.44 12.41 -1.20
CA CYS A 25 -0.39 11.45 -0.88
C CYS A 25 0.58 11.30 -2.07
N LEU A 26 1.87 11.17 -1.76
CA LEU A 26 2.86 10.78 -2.77
C LEU A 26 2.51 9.39 -3.34
N PRO A 27 2.95 9.06 -4.58
CA PRO A 27 2.75 7.73 -5.15
C PRO A 27 3.24 6.62 -4.21
N GLY A 28 2.42 5.58 -4.02
CA GLY A 28 2.72 4.48 -3.09
C GLY A 28 2.30 4.73 -1.63
N TYR A 29 1.91 5.96 -1.28
CA TYR A 29 1.37 6.28 0.05
C TYR A 29 -0.15 6.41 0.02
N ARG A 30 -0.80 6.06 1.14
CA ARG A 30 -2.25 6.10 1.34
C ARG A 30 -2.60 6.65 2.72
N GLY A 31 -3.87 7.03 2.89
CA GLY A 31 -4.41 7.55 4.14
C GLY A 31 -4.83 9.02 4.05
N SER A 32 -4.82 9.70 5.20
CA SER A 32 -5.26 11.09 5.31
C SER A 32 -4.10 12.05 4.97
N ALA A 33 -4.19 12.76 3.84
CA ALA A 33 -3.17 13.72 3.44
C ALA A 33 -3.00 14.91 4.39
N ILE A 34 -3.97 15.15 5.29
CA ILE A 34 -3.89 16.19 6.31
C ILE A 34 -3.07 15.71 7.52
N GLN A 35 -3.20 14.45 7.91
CA GLN A 35 -2.45 13.87 9.04
C GLN A 35 -1.06 13.36 8.60
N GLY A 36 -0.95 12.92 7.36
CA GLY A 36 0.23 12.30 6.79
C GLY A 36 -0.13 10.94 6.20
N CYS A 37 0.49 10.64 5.06
CA CYS A 37 0.27 9.36 4.40
C CYS A 37 1.33 8.37 4.84
N ARG A 38 0.92 7.10 4.90
CA ARG A 38 1.78 5.95 5.19
C ARG A 38 1.73 4.98 4.01
N HIS A 39 2.60 3.99 4.00
CA HIS A 39 2.45 2.91 3.02
C HIS A 39 1.16 2.13 3.25
N GLU A 40 0.76 1.31 2.27
CA GLU A 40 -0.39 0.43 2.43
C GLU A 40 -0.11 -0.64 3.50
N CYS A 41 1.13 -1.12 3.58
CA CYS A 41 1.63 -2.03 4.61
C CYS A 41 3.12 -1.80 4.86
N ASP A 42 3.57 -2.03 6.09
CA ASP A 42 5.00 -2.17 6.43
C ASP A 42 5.36 -3.65 6.69
N SER A 43 4.34 -4.46 6.99
CA SER A 43 4.43 -5.87 7.33
C SER A 43 3.22 -6.65 6.83
N ASP A 44 3.34 -7.98 6.72
CA ASP A 44 2.23 -8.86 6.35
C ASP A 44 0.99 -8.67 7.24
N THR A 45 1.20 -8.40 8.53
CA THR A 45 0.10 -8.22 9.50
C THR A 45 -0.73 -6.97 9.27
N ASP A 46 -0.25 -6.02 8.46
CA ASP A 46 -1.04 -4.85 8.05
C ASP A 46 -2.01 -5.18 6.91
N CYS A 47 -1.83 -6.33 6.26
CA CYS A 47 -2.67 -6.80 5.17
C CYS A 47 -3.79 -7.74 5.67
N PRO A 48 -4.87 -7.90 4.91
CA PRO A 48 -5.81 -9.01 5.10
C PRO A 48 -5.10 -10.37 5.00
N ASN A 49 -5.62 -11.39 5.70
CA ASN A 49 -5.02 -12.74 5.75
C ASN A 49 -4.76 -13.42 4.39
N HIS A 50 -5.43 -12.97 3.32
CA HIS A 50 -5.30 -13.49 1.96
C HIS A 50 -4.33 -12.70 1.07
N LEU A 51 -3.64 -11.69 1.60
CA LEU A 51 -2.64 -10.86 0.92
C LEU A 51 -1.34 -10.83 1.71
N SER A 52 -0.23 -10.47 1.07
CA SER A 52 1.07 -10.27 1.71
C SER A 52 1.60 -8.87 1.44
N CYS A 53 2.44 -8.35 2.33
CA CYS A 53 3.11 -7.08 2.10
C CYS A 53 4.25 -7.26 1.09
N SER A 54 4.08 -6.70 -0.09
CA SER A 54 5.10 -6.71 -1.14
C SER A 54 6.25 -5.76 -0.83
N VAL A 55 7.37 -5.93 -1.54
CA VAL A 55 8.53 -5.01 -1.48
C VAL A 55 8.20 -3.56 -1.90
N ASN A 56 7.06 -3.35 -2.56
CA ASN A 56 6.55 -2.04 -2.93
C ASN A 56 5.63 -1.44 -1.86
N PHE A 57 5.60 -2.04 -0.66
CA PHE A 57 4.77 -1.64 0.47
C PHE A 57 3.27 -1.62 0.16
N ARG A 58 2.85 -2.62 -0.64
CA ARG A 58 1.48 -2.85 -1.05
C ARG A 58 1.01 -4.25 -0.69
N CYS A 59 -0.23 -4.35 -0.25
CA CYS A 59 -0.88 -5.64 -0.01
C CYS A 59 -1.23 -6.26 -1.36
N GLU A 60 -0.48 -7.30 -1.74
CA GLU A 60 -0.62 -7.98 -3.02
C GLU A 60 -0.86 -9.47 -2.81
N ASN A 61 -1.43 -10.12 -3.82
CA ASN A 61 -1.69 -11.55 -3.74
C ASN A 61 -0.36 -12.32 -3.88
N PRO A 62 0.08 -13.09 -2.86
CA PRO A 62 1.33 -13.82 -2.91
C PRO A 62 1.31 -15.01 -3.88
N CYS A 63 0.15 -15.41 -4.39
CA CYS A 63 -0.01 -16.52 -5.32
C CYS A 63 0.67 -16.31 -6.68
N SER A 64 1.12 -15.10 -6.99
CA SER A 64 1.96 -14.82 -8.17
C SER A 64 3.27 -15.62 -8.18
N GLN A 65 3.67 -16.20 -7.04
CA GLN A 65 4.86 -17.05 -6.92
C GLN A 65 4.60 -18.53 -7.24
N CYS A 66 3.34 -18.95 -7.37
CA CYS A 66 3.03 -20.34 -7.72
C CYS A 66 3.31 -20.61 -9.21
N GLY A 67 3.71 -21.86 -9.52
CA GLY A 67 3.88 -22.31 -10.90
C GLY A 67 2.56 -22.31 -11.68
N GLU A 68 2.65 -22.19 -13.00
CA GLU A 68 1.48 -22.22 -13.88
C GLU A 68 0.69 -23.52 -13.69
N GLY A 69 -0.63 -23.41 -13.58
CA GLY A 69 -1.52 -24.55 -13.33
C GLY A 69 -1.54 -25.07 -11.87
N ALA A 70 -0.74 -24.51 -10.96
CA ALA A 70 -0.83 -24.84 -9.55
C ALA A 70 -2.06 -24.18 -8.89
N THR A 71 -2.72 -24.92 -7.99
CA THR A 71 -3.74 -24.34 -7.11
C THR A 71 -3.06 -23.58 -5.99
N CYS A 72 -3.42 -22.32 -5.76
CA CYS A 72 -2.86 -21.51 -4.69
C CYS A 72 -3.89 -21.25 -3.58
N ASN A 73 -3.48 -21.52 -2.33
CA ASN A 73 -4.20 -21.11 -1.13
C ASN A 73 -3.31 -20.21 -0.27
N VAL A 74 -3.83 -19.08 0.22
CA VAL A 74 -3.04 -18.18 1.07
C VAL A 74 -3.32 -18.51 2.54
N VAL A 75 -2.27 -18.85 3.29
CA VAL A 75 -2.34 -19.17 4.72
C VAL A 75 -1.34 -18.28 5.46
N ASN A 76 -1.84 -17.45 6.39
CA ASN A 76 -1.01 -16.50 7.15
C ASN A 76 -0.12 -15.64 6.22
N HIS A 77 -0.72 -15.00 5.23
CA HIS A 77 -0.03 -14.17 4.22
C HIS A 77 0.96 -14.92 3.31
N ARG A 78 1.07 -16.25 3.41
CA ARG A 78 2.00 -17.06 2.61
C ARG A 78 1.25 -17.89 1.57
N PRO A 79 1.79 -18.00 0.35
CA PRO A 79 1.18 -18.85 -0.66
C PRO A 79 1.51 -20.32 -0.38
N VAL A 80 0.49 -21.16 -0.37
CA VAL A 80 0.59 -22.62 -0.36
C VAL A 80 0.18 -23.10 -1.75
N CYS A 81 1.16 -23.49 -2.54
CA CYS A 81 0.96 -23.96 -3.91
C CYS A 81 0.79 -25.49 -3.91
N THR A 82 -0.23 -25.99 -4.59
CA THR A 82 -0.45 -27.41 -4.84
C THR A 82 -0.39 -27.67 -6.34
N CYS A 83 0.62 -28.41 -6.79
CA CYS A 83 0.81 -28.72 -8.21
C CYS A 83 -0.05 -29.92 -8.64
N PRO A 84 -0.60 -29.89 -9.87
CA PRO A 84 -1.17 -31.09 -10.47
C PRO A 84 -0.07 -32.12 -10.73
N SER A 85 -0.40 -33.40 -10.56
CA SER A 85 0.48 -34.55 -10.81
C SER A 85 0.59 -34.90 -12.28
#